data_AF-A0A924TX44-F1
#
_entry.id   AF-A0A924TX44-F1
#
_cell.length_a   1.000
_cell.length_b   1.000
_cell.length_c   1.000
_cell.angle_alpha   90.00
_cell.angle_beta   90.00
_cell.angle_gamma   90.00
#
_symmetry.space_group_name_H-M   'P 1'
#
loop_
_entity.id
_entity.type
_entity.pdbx_description
1 polymer ?
#
loop_
_entity_poly.entity_id
_entity_poly.type
_entity_poly.pdbx_seq_one_letter_code
_entity_poly.pdbx_strand_id
1 'polypeptide(L)'
;MRPLRHHLERHRSQRTGWLRAAVLGANDGVVSTASLLIGVAAAGATTRSIVLTGVAGLVAGAMSMAAGEYVSVYSQADTEQADLTRERAELQADPAGELQELAGLFIARGLSPELAAQVASTLSSHGALTAHALEELGLSPGAGARPIEAAMSSAASFAVGAGLPLAVAVAAPTGTMISWVATMSLVLLALLGAVAARAGGA
;
A
#
# COMPACT_ATOMS: atom_id res chain seq x y z
N MET A 1 8.37 42.10 -7.00
CA MET A 1 7.64 40.83 -6.77
C MET A 1 7.82 40.43 -5.32
N ARG A 2 6.74 40.26 -4.55
CA ARG A 2 6.80 39.71 -3.18
C ARG A 2 7.00 38.20 -3.28
N PRO A 3 7.92 37.58 -2.52
CA PRO A 3 8.06 36.13 -2.51
C PRO A 3 6.78 35.52 -1.93
N LEU A 4 6.22 34.52 -2.61
CA LEU A 4 5.12 33.71 -2.10
C LEU A 4 5.59 33.09 -0.78
N ARG A 5 4.88 33.40 0.32
CA ARG A 5 5.10 32.72 1.59
C ARG A 5 4.72 31.25 1.38
N HIS A 6 5.69 30.34 1.45
CA HIS A 6 5.41 28.91 1.53
C HIS A 6 4.53 28.66 2.75
N HIS A 7 3.23 28.49 2.53
CA HIS A 7 2.37 27.84 3.52
C HIS A 7 2.77 26.36 3.51
N LEU A 8 3.29 25.88 4.63
CA LEU A 8 3.49 24.45 4.86
C LEU A 8 2.11 23.83 5.09
N GLU A 9 1.40 23.53 4.01
CA GLU A 9 0.20 22.72 4.08
C GLU A 9 0.59 21.28 4.40
N ARG A 10 0.13 20.79 5.55
CA ARG A 10 0.39 19.43 6.01
C ARG A 10 -0.60 18.50 5.32
N HIS A 11 -0.31 18.13 4.08
CA HIS A 11 -1.15 17.21 3.31
C HIS A 11 -1.11 15.81 3.95
N ARG A 12 -2.28 15.34 4.41
CA ARG A 12 -2.44 14.00 5.02
C ARG A 12 -2.47 12.88 3.98
N SER A 13 -2.56 13.21 2.69
CA SER A 13 -2.70 12.26 1.57
C SER A 13 -1.50 11.31 1.41
N GLN A 14 -0.27 11.73 1.71
CA GLN A 14 0.89 10.84 1.63
C GLN A 14 0.95 9.80 2.77
N ARG A 15 0.17 9.99 3.84
CA ARG A 15 0.15 9.04 4.97
C ARG A 15 -0.80 7.87 4.77
N THR A 16 -1.65 7.89 3.74
CA THR A 16 -2.72 6.89 3.59
C THR A 16 -2.23 5.56 3.01
N GLY A 17 -1.25 5.56 2.11
CA GLY A 17 -0.76 4.35 1.45
C GLY A 17 -0.10 3.34 2.40
N TRP A 18 0.97 3.75 3.09
CA TRP A 18 1.70 2.89 4.03
C TRP A 18 0.88 2.51 5.25
N LEU A 19 0.04 3.44 5.73
CA LEU A 19 -0.86 3.20 6.86
C LEU A 19 -1.92 2.16 6.51
N ARG A 20 -2.51 2.24 5.32
CA ARG A 20 -3.49 1.25 4.84
C ARG A 20 -2.85 -0.14 4.76
N ALA A 21 -1.65 -0.24 4.17
CA ALA A 21 -0.93 -1.51 4.07
C ALA A 21 -0.57 -2.09 5.45
N ALA A 22 -0.08 -1.25 6.37
CA ALA A 22 0.24 -1.67 7.73
C ALA A 22 -1.01 -2.14 8.50
N VAL A 23 -2.09 -1.37 8.48
CA VAL A 23 -3.35 -1.74 9.17
C VAL A 23 -3.94 -3.03 8.58
N LEU A 24 -3.93 -3.18 7.24
CA LEU A 24 -4.39 -4.41 6.59
C LEU A 24 -3.55 -5.62 7.03
N GLY A 25 -2.22 -5.51 7.01
CA GLY A 25 -1.33 -6.58 7.46
C GLY A 25 -1.59 -6.98 8.92
N ALA A 26 -1.70 -6.00 9.82
CA ALA A 26 -1.99 -6.26 11.23
C ALA A 26 -3.37 -6.90 11.43
N ASN A 27 -4.40 -6.40 10.76
CA ASN A 27 -5.75 -6.97 10.81
C ASN A 27 -5.77 -8.42 10.32
N ASP A 28 -5.14 -8.70 9.18
CA ASP A 28 -5.05 -10.05 8.62
C ASP A 28 -4.33 -10.98 9.57
N GLY A 29 -3.23 -10.54 10.19
CA GLY A 29 -2.50 -11.28 11.21
C GLY A 29 -3.36 -11.64 12.41
N VAL A 30 -4.11 -10.66 12.95
CA VAL A 30 -5.02 -10.86 14.09
C VAL A 30 -6.13 -11.84 13.75
N VAL A 31 -6.88 -11.58 12.67
CA VAL A 31 -8.07 -12.34 12.30
C VAL A 31 -7.69 -13.78 11.93
N SER A 32 -6.70 -13.97 11.07
CA SER A 32 -6.32 -15.31 10.60
C SER A 32 -5.77 -16.17 11.74
N THR A 33 -4.88 -15.62 12.56
CA THR A 33 -4.25 -16.37 13.66
C THR A 33 -5.26 -16.66 14.78
N ALA A 34 -6.08 -15.68 15.17
CA ALA A 34 -7.12 -15.91 16.18
C ALA A 34 -8.14 -16.95 15.72
N SER A 35 -8.61 -16.86 14.46
CA SER A 35 -9.56 -17.82 13.90
C SER A 35 -8.98 -19.24 13.86
N LEU A 36 -7.71 -19.36 13.48
CA LEU A 36 -7.01 -20.65 13.45
C LEU A 36 -6.86 -21.23 14.85
N LEU A 37 -6.40 -20.43 15.82
CA LEU A 37 -6.24 -20.85 17.22
C LEU A 37 -7.57 -21.28 17.84
N ILE A 38 -8.63 -20.47 17.65
CA ILE A 38 -9.97 -20.77 18.15
C ILE A 38 -10.52 -22.04 17.51
N GLY A 39 -10.39 -22.20 16.19
CA GLY A 39 -10.88 -23.38 15.48
C GLY A 39 -10.22 -24.67 15.96
N VAL A 40 -8.88 -24.65 16.13
CA VAL A 40 -8.12 -25.82 16.61
C VAL A 40 -8.41 -26.09 18.10
N ALA A 41 -8.56 -25.05 18.92
CA ALA A 41 -8.96 -25.20 20.32
C ALA A 41 -10.36 -25.80 20.46
N ALA A 42 -11.33 -25.33 19.65
CA ALA A 42 -12.70 -25.84 19.64
C ALA A 42 -12.78 -27.31 19.19
N ALA A 43 -11.82 -27.77 18.38
CA ALA A 43 -11.67 -29.18 18.00
C ALA A 43 -11.08 -30.08 19.11
N GLY A 44 -10.80 -29.53 20.30
CA GLY A 44 -10.28 -30.30 21.43
C GLY A 44 -8.78 -30.59 21.37
N ALA A 45 -8.03 -29.83 20.56
CA ALA A 45 -6.58 -30.00 20.46
C ALA A 45 -5.86 -29.63 21.76
N THR A 46 -4.69 -30.23 21.98
CA THR A 46 -3.84 -29.89 23.12
C THR A 46 -3.26 -28.48 22.99
N THR A 47 -2.92 -27.83 24.10
CA THR A 47 -2.23 -26.52 24.10
C THR A 47 -0.98 -26.52 23.24
N ARG A 48 -0.19 -27.60 23.27
CA ARG A 48 1.01 -27.74 22.43
C ARG A 48 0.67 -27.72 20.94
N SER A 49 -0.37 -28.44 20.53
CA SER A 49 -0.85 -28.44 19.15
C SER A 49 -1.34 -27.05 18.73
N ILE A 50 -2.09 -26.37 19.59
CA ILE A 50 -2.61 -25.02 19.32
C ILE A 50 -1.46 -24.02 19.12
N VAL A 51 -0.45 -24.02 19.99
CA VAL A 51 0.71 -23.13 19.87
C VAL A 51 1.51 -23.45 18.60
N LEU A 52 1.76 -24.73 18.32
CA LEU A 52 2.45 -25.14 17.09
C LEU A 52 1.70 -24.67 15.84
N THR A 53 0.38 -24.83 15.82
CA THR A 53 -0.46 -24.38 14.72
C THR A 53 -0.45 -22.85 14.58
N GLY A 54 -0.49 -22.12 15.70
CA GLY A 54 -0.39 -20.66 15.67
C GLY A 54 0.95 -20.15 15.14
N VAL A 55 2.07 -20.76 15.55
CA VAL A 55 3.41 -20.43 15.01
C VAL A 55 3.49 -20.76 13.52
N ALA A 56 2.99 -21.93 13.10
CA ALA A 56 2.97 -22.31 11.70
C ALA A 56 2.11 -21.35 10.86
N GLY A 57 0.93 -20.98 11.35
CA GLY A 57 0.05 -19.99 10.73
C GLY A 57 0.67 -18.61 10.64
N LEU A 58 1.37 -18.15 11.68
CA LEU A 58 2.09 -16.89 11.69
C LEU A 58 3.17 -16.86 10.60
N VAL A 59 4.03 -17.88 10.55
CA VAL A 59 5.12 -17.96 9.57
C VAL A 59 4.55 -18.06 8.16
N ALA A 60 3.60 -18.96 7.92
CA ALA A 60 2.98 -19.15 6.61
C ALA A 60 2.28 -17.86 6.12
N GLY A 61 1.51 -17.22 7.00
CA GLY A 61 0.82 -15.97 6.68
C GLY A 61 1.77 -14.81 6.41
N ALA A 62 2.82 -14.63 7.23
CA ALA A 62 3.82 -13.59 7.00
C ALA A 62 4.57 -13.79 5.67
N MET A 63 4.93 -15.04 5.34
CA MET A 63 5.55 -15.37 4.04
C MET A 63 4.60 -15.10 2.87
N SER A 64 3.32 -15.48 3.00
CA SER A 64 2.31 -15.22 1.98
C SER A 64 2.10 -13.72 1.75
N MET A 65 2.08 -12.92 2.81
CA MET A 65 1.95 -11.47 2.74
C MET A 65 3.18 -10.82 2.09
N ALA A 66 4.40 -11.24 2.47
CA ALA A 66 5.61 -10.77 1.80
C ALA A 66 5.63 -11.11 0.31
N ALA A 67 5.33 -12.36 -0.05
CA ALA A 67 5.34 -12.80 -1.44
C ALA A 67 4.28 -12.06 -2.27
N GLY A 68 3.06 -11.95 -1.76
CA GLY A 68 1.97 -11.25 -2.44
C GLY A 68 2.27 -9.77 -2.66
N GLU A 69 2.75 -9.08 -1.63
CA GLU A 69 3.09 -7.66 -1.73
C GLU A 69 4.32 -7.42 -2.64
N TYR A 70 5.34 -8.28 -2.56
CA TYR A 70 6.50 -8.21 -3.45
C TYR A 70 6.06 -8.33 -4.92
N VAL A 71 5.29 -9.38 -5.24
CA VAL A 71 4.82 -9.60 -6.62
C VAL A 71 3.93 -8.44 -7.07
N SER A 72 3.02 -7.96 -6.22
CA SER A 72 2.14 -6.84 -6.56
C SER A 72 2.92 -5.57 -6.90
N VAL A 73 3.85 -5.16 -6.04
CA VAL A 73 4.63 -3.92 -6.23
C VAL A 73 5.65 -4.07 -7.36
N TYR A 74 6.22 -5.26 -7.54
CA TYR A 74 7.12 -5.55 -8.66
C TYR A 74 6.38 -5.54 -10.00
N SER A 75 5.21 -6.18 -10.09
CA SER A 75 4.39 -6.15 -11.30
C SER A 75 3.95 -4.73 -11.67
N GLN A 76 3.60 -3.90 -10.67
CA GLN A 76 3.35 -2.48 -10.89
C GLN A 76 4.58 -1.80 -11.51
N ALA A 77 5.77 -1.99 -10.93
CA ALA A 77 7.01 -1.40 -11.44
C ALA A 77 7.31 -1.82 -12.90
N ASP A 78 7.08 -3.09 -13.23
CA ASP A 78 7.26 -3.60 -14.59
C ASP A 78 6.27 -2.96 -15.58
N THR A 79 5.01 -2.79 -15.19
CA THR A 79 4.01 -2.08 -16.01
C THR A 79 4.41 -0.62 -16.23
N GLU A 80 4.77 0.10 -15.17
CA GLU A 80 5.22 1.49 -15.27
C GLU A 80 6.45 1.63 -16.18
N GLN A 81 7.40 0.70 -16.09
CA GLN A 81 8.59 0.69 -16.93
C GLN A 81 8.27 0.35 -18.39
N ALA A 82 7.31 -0.53 -18.64
CA ALA A 82 6.86 -0.86 -19.99
C ALA A 82 6.19 0.34 -20.65
N ASP A 83 5.33 1.06 -19.92
CA ASP A 83 4.66 2.26 -20.44
C ASP A 83 5.67 3.38 -20.70
N LEU A 84 6.63 3.62 -19.78
CA LEU A 84 7.74 4.55 -20.04
C LEU A 84 8.62 4.16 -21.24
N THR A 85 8.69 2.87 -21.57
CA THR A 85 9.43 2.40 -22.75
C THR A 85 8.65 2.65 -24.03
N ARG A 86 7.33 2.45 -24.00
CA ARG A 86 6.42 2.77 -25.11
C ARG A 86 6.42 4.27 -25.41
N GLU A 87 6.23 5.08 -24.37
CA GLU A 87 6.23 6.54 -24.44
C GLU A 87 7.52 7.09 -25.05
N ARG A 88 8.68 6.54 -24.66
CA ARG A 88 9.97 6.92 -25.27
C ARG A 88 10.04 6.60 -26.75
N ALA A 89 9.41 5.52 -27.20
CA ALA A 89 9.40 5.15 -28.61
C ALA A 89 8.44 6.06 -29.40
N GLU A 90 7.30 6.41 -28.83
CA GLU A 90 6.32 7.36 -29.40
C GLU A 90 6.91 8.76 -29.57
N LEU A 91 7.56 9.29 -28.51
CA LEU A 91 8.30 10.55 -28.54
C LEU A 91 9.43 10.59 -29.58
N GLN A 92 10.01 9.44 -29.95
CA GLN A 92 11.01 9.36 -31.02
C GLN A 92 10.38 9.23 -32.40
N ALA A 93 9.24 8.54 -32.51
CA ALA A 93 8.56 8.26 -33.76
C ALA A 93 7.76 9.46 -34.28
N ASP A 94 7.04 10.17 -33.42
CA ASP A 94 6.24 11.34 -33.78
C ASP A 94 6.26 12.45 -32.71
N PRO A 95 7.38 13.20 -32.58
CA PRO A 95 7.49 14.29 -31.61
C PRO A 95 6.42 15.37 -31.76
N ALA A 96 5.90 15.58 -32.97
CA ALA A 96 4.91 16.62 -33.24
C ALA A 96 3.50 16.15 -32.85
N GLY A 97 3.19 14.87 -33.08
CA GLY A 97 1.98 14.21 -32.59
C GLY A 97 1.92 14.20 -31.06
N GLU A 98 3.00 13.76 -30.40
CA GLU A 98 3.06 13.73 -28.92
C GLU A 98 2.87 15.12 -28.29
N LEU A 99 3.43 16.17 -28.91
CA LEU A 99 3.21 17.54 -28.44
C LEU A 99 1.74 17.97 -28.55
N GLN A 100 1.04 17.53 -29.60
CA GLN A 100 -0.39 17.79 -29.77
C GLN A 100 -1.24 16.98 -28.79
N GLU A 101 -0.85 15.74 -28.51
CA GLU A 101 -1.47 14.88 -27.51
C GLU A 101 -1.41 15.51 -26.12
N LEU A 102 -0.21 15.93 -25.68
CA LEU A 102 -0.01 16.61 -24.41
C LEU A 102 -0.83 17.91 -24.31
N ALA A 103 -0.89 18.70 -25.39
CA ALA A 103 -1.76 19.88 -25.45
C ALA A 103 -3.25 19.49 -25.34
N GLY A 104 -3.65 18.40 -25.98
CA GLY A 104 -5.00 17.82 -25.88
C GLY A 104 -5.39 17.47 -24.44
N LEU A 105 -4.48 16.86 -23.67
CA LEU A 105 -4.70 16.58 -22.24
C LEU A 105 -4.97 17.85 -21.44
N PHE A 106 -4.23 18.94 -21.70
CA PHE A 106 -4.45 20.22 -21.03
C PHE A 106 -5.76 20.91 -21.45
N ILE A 107 -6.15 20.80 -22.72
CA ILE A 107 -7.46 21.28 -23.19
C ILE A 107 -8.58 20.53 -22.47
N ALA A 108 -8.48 19.20 -22.34
CA ALA A 108 -9.45 18.38 -21.61
C ALA A 108 -9.58 18.77 -20.13
N ARG A 109 -8.52 19.34 -19.55
CA ARG A 109 -8.50 19.89 -18.18
C ARG A 109 -8.97 21.35 -18.08
N GLY A 110 -9.36 21.96 -19.21
CA GLY A 110 -9.99 23.28 -19.26
C GLY A 110 -9.09 24.44 -19.70
N LEU A 111 -7.88 24.17 -20.21
CA LEU A 111 -7.05 25.23 -20.79
C LEU A 111 -7.56 25.62 -22.18
N SER A 112 -7.40 26.89 -22.57
CA SER A 112 -7.64 27.28 -23.96
C SER A 112 -6.61 26.62 -24.88
N PRO A 113 -6.92 26.39 -26.16
CA PRO A 113 -5.98 25.76 -27.10
C PRO A 113 -4.62 26.48 -27.17
N GLU A 114 -4.63 27.82 -27.14
CA GLU A 114 -3.41 28.64 -27.21
C GLU A 114 -2.55 28.46 -25.95
N LEU A 115 -3.18 28.41 -24.77
CA LEU A 115 -2.47 28.21 -23.52
C LEU A 115 -1.97 26.78 -23.38
N ALA A 116 -2.78 25.79 -23.76
CA ALA A 116 -2.41 24.38 -23.71
C ALA A 116 -1.19 24.08 -24.60
N ALA A 117 -1.15 24.64 -25.82
CA ALA A 117 0.02 24.52 -26.71
C ALA A 117 1.29 25.13 -26.09
N GLN A 118 1.17 26.30 -25.44
CA GLN A 118 2.30 26.94 -24.76
C GLN A 118 2.79 26.11 -23.57
N VAL A 119 1.88 25.57 -22.76
CA VAL A 119 2.21 24.72 -21.61
C VAL A 119 2.89 23.44 -22.08
N ALA A 120 2.30 22.72 -23.04
CA ALA A 120 2.85 21.49 -23.60
C ALA A 120 4.27 21.73 -24.16
N SER A 121 4.45 22.77 -24.98
CA SER A 121 5.77 23.11 -25.54
C SER A 121 6.81 23.43 -24.46
N THR A 122 6.41 24.21 -23.45
CA THR A 122 7.30 24.59 -22.35
C THR A 122 7.71 23.36 -21.53
N LEU A 123 6.75 22.51 -21.14
CA LEU A 123 7.03 21.30 -20.36
C LEU A 123 7.88 20.30 -21.16
N SER A 124 7.55 20.07 -22.43
CA SER A 124 8.31 19.16 -23.29
C SER A 124 9.75 19.61 -23.50
N SER A 125 10.02 20.92 -23.57
CA SER A 125 11.39 21.46 -23.64
C SER A 125 12.24 21.21 -22.40
N HIS A 126 11.60 21.00 -21.23
CA HIS A 126 12.27 20.67 -19.96
C HIS A 126 12.33 19.16 -19.70
N GLY A 127 11.68 18.35 -20.55
CA GLY A 127 11.69 16.90 -20.48
C GLY A 127 10.37 16.30 -20.93
N ALA A 128 10.24 16.04 -22.24
CA ALA A 128 9.01 15.48 -22.84
C ALA A 128 8.56 14.18 -22.16
N LEU A 129 9.46 13.21 -21.99
CA LEU A 129 9.14 11.96 -21.30
C LEU A 129 8.64 12.20 -19.86
N THR A 130 9.20 13.18 -19.15
CA THR A 130 8.77 13.50 -17.77
C THR A 130 7.40 14.16 -17.77
N ALA A 131 7.12 15.02 -18.75
CA ALA A 131 5.82 15.66 -18.93
C ALA A 131 4.75 14.61 -19.23
N HIS A 132 4.96 13.72 -20.21
CA HIS A 132 4.02 12.65 -20.54
C HIS A 132 3.88 11.64 -19.41
N ALA A 133 4.99 11.22 -18.78
CA ALA A 133 4.93 10.33 -17.62
C ALA A 133 4.04 10.89 -16.51
N LEU A 134 4.12 12.19 -16.21
CA LEU A 134 3.29 12.82 -15.18
C LEU A 134 1.84 13.03 -15.65
N GLU A 135 1.67 13.57 -16.84
CA GLU A 135 0.39 14.12 -17.29
C GLU A 135 -0.52 13.08 -17.94
N GLU A 136 0.07 12.10 -18.61
CA GLU A 136 -0.62 11.02 -19.32
C GLU A 136 -0.63 9.74 -18.49
N LEU A 137 0.55 9.27 -18.05
CA LEU A 137 0.68 8.01 -17.33
C LEU A 137 0.40 8.14 -15.82
N GLY A 138 0.32 9.36 -15.28
CA GLY A 138 0.13 9.62 -13.85
C GLY A 138 1.33 9.23 -12.97
N LEU A 139 2.49 8.98 -13.58
CA LEU A 139 3.73 8.56 -12.92
C LEU A 139 4.49 9.77 -12.39
N SER A 140 4.60 9.84 -11.06
CA SER A 140 5.32 10.93 -10.40
C SER A 140 6.83 10.67 -10.33
N PRO A 141 7.68 11.64 -10.72
CA PRO A 141 9.13 11.52 -10.58
C PRO A 141 9.53 11.32 -9.11
N GLY A 142 10.25 10.22 -8.81
CA GLY A 142 10.76 9.93 -7.47
C GLY A 142 9.88 9.04 -6.59
N ALA A 143 8.68 8.65 -7.05
CA ALA A 143 7.81 7.68 -6.38
C ALA A 143 8.05 6.25 -6.87
N GLY A 144 9.32 5.85 -7.05
CA GLY A 144 9.65 4.53 -7.56
C GLY A 144 9.15 3.41 -6.65
N ALA A 145 8.60 2.36 -7.24
CA ALA A 145 8.19 1.16 -6.53
C ALA A 145 9.35 0.59 -5.69
N ARG A 146 9.07 0.22 -4.43
CA ARG A 146 10.05 -0.40 -3.50
C ARG A 146 9.56 -1.79 -3.06
N PRO A 147 9.63 -2.82 -3.94
CA PRO A 147 9.00 -4.12 -3.67
C PRO A 147 9.47 -4.81 -2.38
N ILE A 148 10.78 -4.78 -2.10
CA ILE A 148 11.35 -5.41 -0.90
C ILE A 148 10.87 -4.71 0.38
N GLU A 149 10.83 -3.38 0.37
CA GLU A 149 10.36 -2.63 1.54
C GLU A 149 8.87 -2.88 1.78
N ALA A 150 8.06 -2.87 0.73
CA ALA A 150 6.64 -3.18 0.81
C ALA A 150 6.42 -4.60 1.38
N ALA A 151 7.10 -5.61 0.81
CA ALA A 151 7.04 -6.99 1.27
C ALA A 151 7.41 -7.16 2.75
N MET A 152 8.54 -6.58 3.16
CA MET A 152 9.01 -6.68 4.56
C MET A 152 8.07 -5.94 5.51
N SER A 153 7.55 -4.78 5.11
CA SER A 153 6.59 -4.02 5.92
C SER A 153 5.27 -4.79 6.12
N SER A 154 4.78 -5.44 5.06
CA SER A 154 3.56 -6.25 5.08
C SER A 154 3.73 -7.48 5.99
N ALA A 155 4.82 -8.25 5.81
CA ALA A 155 5.14 -9.39 6.66
C ALA A 155 5.36 -9.01 8.13
N ALA A 156 6.05 -7.90 8.40
CA ALA A 156 6.25 -7.43 9.76
C ALA A 156 4.92 -7.03 10.42
N SER A 157 4.05 -6.32 9.70
CA SER A 157 2.74 -5.93 10.23
C SER A 157 1.86 -7.15 10.51
N PHE A 158 1.85 -8.12 9.60
CA PHE A 158 1.19 -9.40 9.80
C PHE A 158 1.72 -10.14 11.02
N ALA A 159 3.05 -10.27 11.16
CA ALA A 159 3.66 -10.97 12.27
C ALA A 159 3.35 -10.31 13.62
N VAL A 160 3.31 -8.97 13.68
CA VAL A 160 2.88 -8.23 14.89
C VAL A 160 1.41 -8.50 15.21
N GLY A 161 0.53 -8.44 14.21
CA GLY A 161 -0.89 -8.77 14.37
C GLY A 161 -1.13 -10.21 14.84
N ALA A 162 -0.43 -11.17 14.25
CA ALA A 162 -0.52 -12.59 14.56
C ALA A 162 0.12 -12.96 15.91
N GLY A 163 1.18 -12.26 16.30
CA GLY A 163 1.92 -12.52 17.53
C GLY A 163 1.07 -12.29 18.79
N LEU A 164 0.13 -11.35 18.76
CA LEU A 164 -0.72 -11.03 19.91
C LEU A 164 -1.72 -12.17 20.24
N PRO A 165 -2.55 -12.68 19.31
CA PRO A 165 -3.39 -13.86 19.56
C PRO A 165 -2.58 -15.07 20.03
N LEU A 166 -1.40 -15.29 19.46
CA LEU A 166 -0.51 -16.38 19.85
C LEU A 166 0.00 -16.22 21.29
N ALA A 167 0.46 -15.03 21.66
CA ALA A 167 0.91 -14.74 23.03
C ALA A 167 -0.22 -14.93 24.05
N VAL A 168 -1.43 -14.48 23.73
CA VAL A 168 -2.61 -14.69 24.57
C VAL A 168 -2.95 -16.18 24.69
N ALA A 169 -2.89 -16.95 23.60
CA ALA A 169 -3.15 -18.38 23.64
C ALA A 169 -2.14 -19.15 24.52
N VAL A 170 -0.89 -18.69 24.59
CA VAL A 170 0.15 -19.26 25.47
C VAL A 170 -0.10 -18.89 26.94
N ALA A 171 -0.53 -17.66 27.22
CA ALA A 171 -0.69 -17.15 28.58
C ALA A 171 -2.05 -17.47 29.22
N ALA A 172 -3.09 -17.69 28.42
CA ALA A 172 -4.45 -17.85 28.92
C ALA A 172 -4.68 -19.22 29.60
N PRO A 173 -5.52 -19.28 30.65
CA PRO A 173 -5.92 -20.55 31.24
C PRO A 173 -6.68 -21.42 30.23
N THR A 174 -6.37 -22.72 30.18
CA THR A 174 -6.88 -23.66 29.16
C THR A 174 -8.39 -23.64 29.00
N GLY A 175 -9.14 -23.56 30.09
CA GLY A 175 -10.62 -23.55 30.06
C GLY A 175 -11.24 -22.25 29.53
N THR A 176 -10.47 -21.18 29.41
CA THR A 176 -10.97 -19.84 29.01
C THR A 176 -10.20 -19.24 27.83
N MET A 177 -9.26 -19.98 27.24
CA MET A 177 -8.37 -19.48 26.18
C MET A 177 -9.13 -18.94 24.98
N ILE A 178 -10.19 -19.62 24.52
CA ILE A 178 -11.02 -19.16 23.40
C ILE A 178 -11.61 -17.77 23.70
N SER A 179 -12.16 -17.57 24.90
CA SER A 179 -12.73 -16.27 25.30
C SER A 179 -11.66 -15.19 25.35
N TRP A 180 -10.48 -15.48 25.91
CA TRP A 180 -9.37 -14.52 25.96
C TRP A 180 -8.88 -14.11 24.56
N VAL A 181 -8.65 -15.09 23.68
CA VAL A 181 -8.21 -14.83 22.30
C VAL A 181 -9.27 -14.03 21.54
N ALA A 182 -10.55 -14.40 21.67
CA ALA A 182 -11.65 -13.71 20.99
C ALA A 182 -11.81 -12.25 21.49
N THR A 183 -11.89 -12.04 22.81
CA THR A 183 -12.07 -10.70 23.39
C THR A 183 -10.88 -9.80 23.07
N MET A 184 -9.65 -10.30 23.21
CA MET A 184 -8.46 -9.50 22.88
C MET A 184 -8.45 -9.15 21.39
N SER A 185 -8.75 -10.10 20.51
CA SER A 185 -8.76 -9.85 19.06
C SER A 185 -9.80 -8.80 18.68
N LEU A 186 -11.00 -8.85 19.26
CA LEU A 186 -12.04 -7.83 19.04
C LEU A 186 -11.60 -6.43 19.51
N VAL A 187 -10.99 -6.34 20.70
CA VAL A 187 -10.45 -5.07 21.23
C VAL A 187 -9.36 -4.55 20.31
N LEU A 188 -8.43 -5.41 19.88
CA LEU A 188 -7.32 -5.02 19.01
C LEU A 188 -7.80 -4.57 17.63
N LEU A 189 -8.79 -5.25 17.04
CA LEU A 189 -9.39 -4.84 15.77
C LEU A 189 -10.12 -3.49 15.90
N ALA A 190 -10.83 -3.26 17.00
CA ALA A 190 -11.44 -1.96 17.27
C ALA A 190 -10.40 -0.84 17.40
N LEU A 191 -9.27 -1.11 18.08
CA LEU A 191 -8.16 -0.17 18.21
C LEU A 191 -7.48 0.12 16.87
N LEU A 192 -7.18 -0.92 16.08
CA LEU A 192 -6.60 -0.77 14.74
C LEU A 192 -7.54 0.03 13.82
N GLY A 193 -8.84 -0.24 13.87
CA GLY A 193 -9.86 0.53 13.16
C GLY A 193 -9.91 2.01 13.58
N ALA A 194 -9.85 2.29 14.89
CA ALA A 194 -9.83 3.66 15.41
C ALA A 194 -8.57 4.42 15.00
N VAL A 195 -7.40 3.77 15.04
CA VAL A 195 -6.12 4.33 14.59
C VAL A 195 -6.18 4.63 13.09
N ALA A 196 -6.67 3.69 12.29
CA ALA A 196 -6.83 3.86 10.85
C ALA A 196 -7.76 5.03 10.51
N ALA A 197 -8.91 5.12 11.18
CA ALA A 197 -9.87 6.21 10.99
C ALA A 197 -9.25 7.57 11.32
N ARG A 198 -8.62 7.69 12.50
CA ARG A 198 -8.00 8.94 12.94
C ARG A 198 -6.85 9.38 12.03
N ALA A 199 -6.03 8.43 11.58
CA ALA A 199 -4.91 8.74 10.69
C ALA A 199 -5.36 8.99 9.24
N GLY A 200 -6.51 8.43 8.83
CA GLY A 200 -7.23 8.78 7.60
C GLY A 200 -7.95 10.14 7.66
N GLY A 201 -8.12 10.71 8.86
CA GLY A 201 -8.66 12.06 9.06
C GLY A 201 -10.14 12.13 9.44
N ALA A 202 -10.72 11.02 9.92
CA ALA A 202 -12.03 11.01 10.58
C ALA A 202 -12.01 11.70 11.95
#